data_AF-T1D830-F1
#
_entry.id   AF-T1D830-F1
#
_cell.length_a   1.000
_cell.length_b   1.000
_cell.length_c   1.000
_cell.angle_alpha   90.00
_cell.angle_beta   90.00
_cell.angle_gamma   90.00
#
_symmetry.space_group_name_H-M   'P 1'
#
loop_
_entity.id
_entity.type
_entity.pdbx_description
1 polymer ?
#
loop_
_entity_poly.entity_id
_entity_poly.type
_entity_poly.pdbx_seq_one_letter_code
_entity_poly.pdbx_strand_id
1 'polypeptide(L)'
;MVVRAFRRWGYRVLCVQSVTNIDDKVIARAAETGTDPLALSDRNFREYRALAERLGIRSVNYYAYSTDHLPDIVAQVQQLLDRGFAYVAADGSVYFSVARFPNYGRLSGQKVEALQPGARLAPDERKARPEDFVLWKAARPG
;
A
#
# COMPACT_ATOMS: atom_id res chain seq x y z
N MET A 1 22.15 5.50 -2.68
CA MET A 1 23.26 6.25 -2.05
C MET A 1 23.23 6.17 -0.53
N VAL A 2 22.10 6.48 0.11
CA VAL A 2 21.93 6.46 1.58
C VAL A 2 22.43 5.18 2.26
N VAL A 3 21.96 4.00 1.84
CA VAL A 3 22.38 2.71 2.42
C VAL A 3 23.89 2.48 2.32
N ARG A 4 24.51 2.89 1.20
CA ARG A 4 25.96 2.77 1.00
C ARG A 4 26.74 3.68 1.96
N ALA A 5 26.25 4.89 2.20
CA ALA A 5 26.87 5.83 3.15
C ALA A 5 26.82 5.30 4.58
N PHE A 6 25.66 4.81 5.03
CA PHE A 6 25.54 4.22 6.37
C PHE A 6 26.43 2.99 6.55
N ARG A 7 26.51 2.11 5.55
CA ARG A 7 27.45 0.97 5.59
C ARG A 7 28.90 1.43 5.65
N ARG A 8 29.27 2.48 4.91
CA ARG A 8 30.62 3.08 4.98
C ARG A 8 30.95 3.66 6.35
N TRP A 9 29.95 4.18 7.07
CA TRP A 9 30.10 4.67 8.45
C TRP A 9 30.09 3.55 9.51
N GLY A 10 30.08 2.28 9.11
CA GLY A 10 30.14 1.14 10.03
C GLY A 10 28.79 0.65 10.53
N TYR A 11 27.67 1.19 10.06
CA TYR A 11 26.34 0.70 10.45
C TYR A 11 25.99 -0.60 9.73
N ARG A 12 25.36 -1.52 10.47
CA ARG A 12 24.65 -2.68 9.89
C ARG A 12 23.29 -2.20 9.40
N VAL A 13 23.09 -2.19 8.08
CA VAL A 13 21.86 -1.66 7.46
C VAL A 13 21.08 -2.79 6.81
N LEU A 14 19.85 -3.00 7.31
CA LEU A 14 18.83 -3.80 6.65
C LEU A 14 17.94 -2.87 5.79
N CYS A 15 18.09 -2.95 4.48
CA CYS A 15 17.29 -2.21 3.52
C CYS A 15 16.18 -3.11 2.99
N VAL A 16 14.92 -2.79 3.32
CA VAL A 16 13.74 -3.50 2.84
C VAL A 16 13.04 -2.64 1.79
N GLN A 17 12.56 -3.27 0.72
CA GLN A 17 11.74 -2.63 -0.30
C GLN A 17 10.49 -3.48 -0.56
N SER A 18 9.32 -2.86 -0.55
CA SER A 18 8.07 -3.55 -0.87
C SER A 18 7.92 -3.74 -2.39
N VAL A 19 7.25 -4.84 -2.77
CA VAL A 19 6.80 -5.13 -4.13
C VAL A 19 5.28 -5.24 -4.09
N THR A 20 4.61 -4.24 -4.66
CA THR A 20 3.15 -4.28 -4.84
C THR A 20 2.84 -5.15 -6.05
N ASN A 21 2.61 -6.44 -5.81
CA ASN A 21 2.32 -7.42 -6.86
C ASN A 21 0.83 -7.69 -7.05
N ILE A 22 -0.03 -7.06 -6.24
CA ILE A 22 -1.48 -7.04 -6.42
C ILE A 22 -2.01 -5.63 -6.16
N ASP A 23 -2.62 -5.02 -7.18
CA ASP A 23 -3.35 -3.76 -7.08
C ASP A 23 -4.34 -3.61 -8.25
N ASP A 24 -5.25 -2.64 -8.16
CA ASP A 24 -6.31 -2.42 -9.15
C ASP A 24 -5.75 -2.24 -10.58
N LYS A 25 -4.59 -1.59 -10.76
CA LYS A 25 -3.99 -1.37 -12.09
C LYS A 25 -3.38 -2.64 -12.65
N VAL A 26 -2.75 -3.45 -11.80
CA VAL A 26 -2.25 -4.78 -12.19
C VAL A 26 -3.42 -5.65 -12.62
N ILE A 27 -4.50 -5.71 -11.83
CA ILE A 27 -5.69 -6.51 -12.16
C ILE A 27 -6.33 -6.03 -13.47
N ALA A 28 -6.52 -4.72 -13.65
CA ALA A 28 -7.08 -4.17 -14.87
C ALA A 28 -6.21 -4.50 -16.10
N ARG A 29 -4.88 -4.32 -15.99
CA ARG A 29 -3.96 -4.62 -17.09
C ARG A 29 -3.88 -6.11 -17.42
N ALA A 30 -3.95 -6.96 -16.40
CA ALA A 30 -3.99 -8.40 -16.56
C ALA A 30 -5.25 -8.83 -17.32
N ALA A 31 -6.40 -8.25 -16.98
CA ALA A 31 -7.67 -8.46 -17.70
C ALA A 31 -7.60 -8.00 -19.16
N GLU A 32 -7.04 -6.81 -19.43
CA GLU A 32 -6.85 -6.28 -20.80
C GLU A 32 -5.97 -7.18 -21.69
N THR A 33 -5.01 -7.87 -21.07
CA THR A 33 -4.01 -8.68 -21.78
C THR A 33 -4.29 -10.18 -21.73
N GLY A 34 -5.36 -10.61 -21.05
CA GLY A 34 -5.68 -12.02 -20.83
C GLY A 34 -4.59 -12.77 -20.06
N THR A 35 -3.87 -12.10 -19.16
CA THR A 35 -2.79 -12.70 -18.37
C THR A 35 -3.17 -12.81 -16.90
N ASP A 36 -2.50 -13.70 -16.17
CA ASP A 36 -2.62 -13.76 -14.71
C ASP A 36 -1.97 -12.52 -14.06
N PRO A 37 -2.65 -11.83 -13.13
CA PRO A 37 -2.10 -10.64 -12.46
C PRO A 37 -0.77 -10.87 -11.74
N LEU A 38 -0.58 -12.03 -11.10
CA LEU A 38 0.65 -12.33 -10.38
C LEU A 38 1.79 -12.62 -11.35
N ALA A 39 1.53 -13.34 -12.43
CA ALA A 39 2.49 -13.58 -13.50
C ALA A 39 2.93 -12.27 -14.19
N LEU A 40 1.99 -11.34 -14.41
CA LEU A 40 2.27 -10.00 -14.93
C LEU A 40 3.20 -9.22 -13.98
N SER A 41 2.88 -9.18 -12.70
CA SER A 41 3.68 -8.53 -11.67
C SER A 41 5.09 -9.13 -11.57
N ASP A 42 5.20 -10.45 -11.59
CA ASP A 42 6.47 -11.17 -11.53
C ASP A 42 7.37 -10.85 -12.72
N ARG A 43 6.81 -10.83 -13.94
CA ARG A 43 7.55 -10.43 -15.14
C ARG A 43 8.09 -9.01 -15.00
N ASN A 44 7.22 -8.06 -14.65
CA ASN A 44 7.60 -6.65 -14.50
C ASN A 44 8.65 -6.47 -13.39
N PHE A 45 8.54 -7.23 -12.29
CA PHE A 45 9.51 -7.16 -11.21
C PHE A 45 10.87 -7.74 -11.61
N ARG A 46 10.92 -8.82 -12.41
CA ARG A 46 12.18 -9.34 -12.97
C ARG A 46 12.88 -8.29 -13.84
N GLU A 47 12.12 -7.58 -14.69
CA GLU A 47 12.66 -6.47 -15.50
C GLU A 47 13.18 -5.33 -14.63
N TYR A 48 12.42 -4.92 -13.61
CA TYR A 48 12.86 -3.95 -12.61
C TYR A 48 14.17 -4.37 -11.95
N ARG A 49 14.29 -5.63 -11.53
CA ARG A 49 15.49 -6.16 -10.87
C ARG A 49 16.71 -6.14 -11.80
N ALA A 50 16.54 -6.54 -13.05
CA ALA A 50 17.61 -6.49 -14.05
C ALA A 50 18.09 -5.05 -14.30
N LEU A 51 17.17 -4.09 -14.40
CA LEU A 51 17.50 -2.67 -14.54
C LEU A 51 18.19 -2.11 -13.29
N ALA A 52 17.66 -2.41 -12.10
CA ALA A 52 18.24 -2.01 -10.83
C ALA A 52 19.69 -2.50 -10.70
N GLU A 53 19.95 -3.74 -11.11
CA GLU A 53 21.31 -4.30 -11.13
C GLU A 53 22.23 -3.57 -12.10
N ARG A 54 21.77 -3.30 -13.33
CA ARG A 54 22.52 -2.53 -14.34
C ARG A 54 22.85 -1.11 -13.87
N LEU A 55 21.97 -0.50 -13.08
CA LEU A 55 22.18 0.80 -12.44
C LEU A 55 23.02 0.72 -11.14
N GLY A 56 23.49 -0.47 -10.76
CA GLY A 56 24.31 -0.69 -9.57
C GLY A 56 23.51 -0.61 -8.25
N ILE A 57 22.19 -0.69 -8.28
CA ILE A 57 21.32 -0.67 -7.10
C ILE A 57 21.32 -2.06 -6.45
N ARG A 58 22.34 -2.33 -5.64
CA ARG A 58 22.56 -3.63 -4.95
C ARG A 58 22.40 -3.53 -3.43
N SER A 59 21.72 -2.49 -2.96
CA SER A 59 21.67 -2.15 -1.53
C SER A 59 20.51 -2.81 -0.79
N VAL A 60 19.46 -3.23 -1.51
CA VAL A 60 18.27 -3.86 -0.94
C VAL A 60 18.62 -5.27 -0.45
N ASN A 61 18.26 -5.57 0.79
CA ASN A 61 18.47 -6.86 1.43
C ASN A 61 17.27 -7.79 1.24
N TYR A 62 16.06 -7.23 1.28
CA TYR A 62 14.83 -8.00 1.20
C TYR A 62 13.79 -7.26 0.36
N TYR A 63 13.16 -8.00 -0.55
CA TYR A 63 12.04 -7.55 -1.34
C TYR A 63 10.78 -8.22 -0.79
N ALA A 64 9.92 -7.43 -0.16
CA ALA A 64 8.71 -7.90 0.53
C ALA A 64 7.52 -7.82 -0.42
N TYR A 65 7.03 -8.96 -0.91
CA TYR A 65 5.86 -9.00 -1.79
C TYR A 65 4.59 -8.80 -0.98
N SER A 66 3.66 -7.98 -1.47
CA SER A 66 2.40 -7.72 -0.76
C SER A 66 1.60 -9.00 -0.48
N THR A 67 1.63 -9.97 -1.40
CA THR A 67 0.94 -11.27 -1.23
C THR A 67 1.52 -12.12 -0.11
N ASP A 68 2.82 -12.02 0.17
CA ASP A 68 3.49 -12.82 1.21
C ASP A 68 3.12 -12.34 2.61
N HIS A 69 2.62 -11.12 2.72
CA HIS A 69 2.27 -10.45 3.98
C HIS A 69 0.76 -10.27 4.18
N LEU A 70 -0.09 -10.97 3.40
CA LEU A 70 -1.54 -10.92 3.59
C LEU A 70 -1.99 -11.27 5.02
N PRO A 71 -1.44 -12.31 5.69
CA PRO A 71 -1.78 -12.59 7.08
C PRO A 71 -1.45 -11.42 8.03
N ASP A 72 -0.31 -10.76 7.82
CA ASP A 72 0.12 -9.61 8.62
C ASP A 72 -0.81 -8.41 8.41
N ILE A 73 -1.21 -8.16 7.16
CA ILE A 73 -2.15 -7.09 6.80
C ILE A 73 -3.50 -7.35 7.48
N VAL A 74 -4.05 -8.56 7.38
CA VAL A 74 -5.33 -8.91 8.02
C VAL A 74 -5.25 -8.76 9.54
N ALA A 75 -4.17 -9.22 10.16
CA ALA A 75 -3.96 -9.06 11.60
C ALA A 75 -3.90 -7.58 12.02
N GLN A 76 -3.23 -6.73 11.23
CA GLN A 76 -3.17 -5.29 11.49
C GLN A 76 -4.54 -4.63 11.34
N VAL A 77 -5.32 -5.00 10.31
CA VAL A 77 -6.68 -4.49 10.11
C VAL A 77 -7.58 -4.89 11.29
N GLN A 78 -7.48 -6.13 11.77
CA GLN A 78 -8.23 -6.58 12.95
C GLN A 78 -7.88 -5.74 14.19
N GLN A 79 -6.59 -5.49 14.45
CA GLN A 79 -6.18 -4.64 15.57
C GLN A 79 -6.73 -3.21 15.47
N LEU A 80 -6.85 -2.66 14.26
CA LEU A 80 -7.43 -1.33 14.05
C LEU A 80 -8.94 -1.32 14.29
N LEU A 81 -9.64 -2.39 13.91
CA LEU A 81 -11.06 -2.58 14.22
C LEU A 81 -11.27 -2.68 15.74
N ASP A 82 -10.52 -3.56 16.41
CA ASP A 82 -10.64 -3.80 17.86
C ASP A 82 -10.40 -2.53 18.68
N ARG A 83 -9.52 -1.64 18.20
CA ARG A 83 -9.19 -0.37 18.85
C ARG A 83 -10.08 0.80 18.43
N GLY A 84 -11.06 0.58 17.54
CA GLY A 84 -11.99 1.61 17.08
C GLY A 84 -11.39 2.66 16.13
N PHE A 85 -10.25 2.35 15.49
CA PHE A 85 -9.65 3.18 14.44
C PHE A 85 -10.13 2.80 13.03
N ALA A 86 -10.81 1.67 12.88
CA ALA A 86 -11.40 1.22 11.62
C ALA A 86 -12.87 0.87 11.79
N TYR A 87 -13.59 0.79 10.67
CA TYR A 87 -14.99 0.36 10.62
C TYR A 87 -15.27 -0.45 9.35
N VAL A 88 -16.28 -1.32 9.42
CA VAL A 88 -16.80 -2.08 8.28
C VAL A 88 -17.90 -1.25 7.61
N ALA A 89 -17.79 -1.01 6.31
CA ALA A 89 -18.79 -0.33 5.50
C ALA A 89 -19.88 -1.31 5.03
N ALA A 90 -20.96 -0.77 4.46
CA ALA A 90 -22.12 -1.56 4.03
C ALA A 90 -21.81 -2.62 2.95
N ASP A 91 -20.75 -2.43 2.17
CA ASP A 91 -20.28 -3.38 1.15
C ASP A 91 -19.35 -4.47 1.71
N GLY A 92 -19.08 -4.46 3.01
CA GLY A 92 -18.14 -5.36 3.68
C GLY A 92 -16.67 -4.92 3.60
N SER A 93 -16.36 -3.79 2.94
CA SER A 93 -15.01 -3.23 2.95
C SER A 93 -14.69 -2.63 4.31
N VAL A 94 -13.41 -2.62 4.71
CA VAL A 94 -12.92 -2.02 5.95
C VAL A 94 -12.21 -0.71 5.65
N TYR A 95 -12.59 0.35 6.35
CA TYR A 95 -12.03 1.70 6.20
C TYR A 95 -11.36 2.16 7.50
N PHE A 96 -10.28 2.94 7.37
CA PHE A 96 -9.66 3.66 8.47
C PHE A 96 -10.41 4.97 8.72
N SER A 97 -10.76 5.24 9.99
CA SER A 97 -11.40 6.49 10.39
C SER A 97 -10.36 7.55 10.73
N VAL A 98 -10.16 8.52 9.83
CA VAL A 98 -9.21 9.62 10.05
C VAL A 98 -9.58 10.45 11.28
N ALA A 99 -10.88 10.68 11.49
CA ALA A 99 -11.38 11.42 12.64
C ALA A 99 -11.04 10.78 13.99
N ARG A 100 -10.79 9.46 14.03
CA ARG A 100 -10.39 8.73 15.24
C ARG A 100 -8.90 8.84 15.52
N PHE A 101 -8.10 9.39 14.60
CA PHE A 101 -6.65 9.54 14.75
C PHE A 101 -6.24 11.02 14.79
N PRO A 102 -6.16 11.65 15.99
CA PRO A 102 -5.96 13.11 16.13
C PRO A 102 -4.66 13.65 15.50
N ASN A 103 -3.66 12.79 15.34
CA ASN A 103 -2.36 13.17 14.78
C ASN A 103 -2.28 13.03 13.24
N TYR A 104 -3.42 12.81 12.57
CA TYR A 104 -3.44 12.69 11.12
C TYR A 104 -2.92 13.96 10.45
N GLY A 105 -2.15 13.81 9.37
CA GLY A 105 -1.55 14.94 8.66
C GLY A 105 -0.25 15.48 9.27
N ARG A 106 0.19 15.02 10.45
CA ARG A 106 1.45 15.46 11.08
C ARG A 106 2.69 15.29 10.19
N LEU A 107 2.72 14.25 9.36
CA LEU A 107 3.84 14.00 8.43
C LEU A 107 3.85 14.97 7.24
N SER A 108 2.67 15.26 6.67
CA SER A 108 2.53 16.13 5.50
C SER A 108 2.43 17.61 5.86
N GLY A 109 2.15 17.93 7.14
CA GLY A 109 1.81 19.27 7.60
C GLY A 109 0.40 19.72 7.19
N GLN A 110 -0.40 18.86 6.56
CA GLN A 110 -1.75 19.21 6.09
C GLN A 110 -2.76 18.97 7.19
N LYS A 111 -3.65 19.94 7.41
CA LYS A 111 -4.80 19.80 8.30
C LYS A 111 -5.90 19.00 7.61
N VAL A 112 -6.63 18.17 8.36
CA VAL A 112 -7.73 17.35 7.82
C VAL A 112 -8.80 18.24 7.17
N GLU A 113 -9.09 19.39 7.77
CA GLU A 113 -10.08 20.35 7.27
C GLU A 113 -9.64 21.02 5.96
N ALA A 114 -8.33 21.03 5.68
CA ALA A 114 -7.77 21.54 4.43
C ALA A 114 -7.70 20.46 3.34
N LEU A 115 -7.96 19.20 3.66
CA LEU A 115 -8.10 18.13 2.67
C LEU A 115 -9.44 18.33 1.97
N GLN A 116 -9.39 18.90 0.76
CA GLN A 116 -10.62 19.11 -0.01
C GLN A 116 -11.29 17.78 -0.37
N PRO A 117 -12.54 17.55 0.06
CA PRO A 117 -13.34 16.43 -0.43
C PRO A 117 -13.46 16.54 -1.96
N GLY A 118 -13.05 15.51 -2.68
CA GLY A 118 -13.28 15.42 -4.12
C GLY A 118 -12.21 16.02 -5.06
N ALA A 119 -11.03 16.42 -4.56
CA ALA A 119 -9.99 16.99 -5.43
C ALA A 119 -9.46 16.04 -6.54
N ARG A 120 -9.75 14.73 -6.48
CA ARG A 120 -9.35 13.74 -7.50
C ARG A 120 -10.38 12.66 -7.84
N LEU A 121 -11.44 12.46 -7.05
CA LEU A 121 -12.45 11.41 -7.26
C LEU A 121 -13.82 11.84 -6.70
N ALA A 122 -14.90 11.33 -7.28
CA ALA A 122 -16.26 11.52 -6.77
C ALA A 122 -16.40 11.02 -5.32
N PRO A 123 -17.31 11.61 -4.50
CA PRO A 123 -17.60 11.12 -3.16
C PRO A 123 -17.94 9.63 -3.18
N ASP A 124 -17.26 8.83 -2.35
CA ASP A 124 -17.58 7.42 -2.15
C ASP A 124 -18.56 7.32 -0.98
N GLU A 125 -19.85 7.13 -1.28
CA GLU A 125 -20.94 7.08 -0.30
C GLU A 125 -20.77 5.99 0.75
N ARG A 126 -19.88 5.02 0.51
CA ARG A 126 -19.53 3.95 1.46
C ARG A 126 -18.75 4.46 2.66
N LYS A 127 -18.08 5.61 2.53
CA LYS A 127 -17.24 6.17 3.59
C LYS A 127 -18.09 6.97 4.58
N ALA A 128 -17.85 6.77 5.87
CA ALA A 128 -18.41 7.61 6.92
C ALA A 128 -17.94 9.08 6.77
N ARG A 129 -16.70 9.29 6.31
CA ARG A 129 -16.17 10.62 6.00
C ARG A 129 -15.33 10.62 4.71
N PRO A 130 -15.32 11.73 3.94
CA PRO A 130 -14.58 11.79 2.67
C PRO A 130 -13.08 11.46 2.77
N GLU A 131 -12.46 11.85 3.89
CA GLU A 131 -11.04 11.67 4.18
C GLU A 131 -10.66 10.22 4.55
N ASP A 132 -11.63 9.37 4.90
CA ASP A 132 -11.38 7.98 5.25
C ASP A 132 -10.84 7.20 4.04
N PHE A 133 -9.99 6.23 4.29
CA PHE A 133 -9.36 5.42 3.24
C PHE A 133 -9.51 3.93 3.51
N VAL A 134 -9.54 3.15 2.44
CA VAL A 134 -9.75 1.71 2.52
C VAL A 134 -8.51 1.01 3.08
N LEU A 135 -8.74 0.09 4.02
CA LEU A 135 -7.76 -0.83 4.56
C LEU A 135 -7.90 -2.22 3.93
N TRP A 136 -9.13 -2.66 3.70
CA TRP A 136 -9.46 -3.94 3.07
C TRP A 136 -10.67 -3.77 2.17
N LYS A 137 -10.54 -4.09 0.88
CA LYS A 137 -11.68 -4.05 -0.05
C LYS A 137 -12.40 -5.40 -0.01
N ALA A 138 -13.73 -5.36 0.09
CA ALA A 138 -14.52 -6.56 -0.19
C ALA A 138 -14.27 -7.03 -1.62
N ALA A 139 -14.17 -8.35 -1.80
CA ALA A 139 -14.02 -8.93 -3.12
C ALA A 139 -15.26 -8.61 -3.97
N ARG A 140 -15.04 -8.16 -5.20
CA ARG A 140 -16.12 -8.06 -6.19
C ARG A 140 -16.34 -9.44 -6.80
N PRO A 141 -17.56 -9.76 -7.26
CA PRO A 141 -17.78 -10.97 -8.05
C PRO A 141 -16.87 -10.96 -9.29
N GLY A 142 -16.05 -12.01 -9.47
CA GLY A 142 -15.08 -12.17 -10.56
C GLY A 142 -13.71 -12.54 -10.04
#